data_AF-A0A941N432-F1
#
_entry.id   AF-A0A941N432-F1
#
_cell.length_a   1.000
_cell.length_b   1.000
_cell.length_c   1.000
_cell.angle_alpha   90.00
_cell.angle_beta   90.00
_cell.angle_gamma   90.00
#
_symmetry.space_group_name_H-M   'P 1'
#
loop_
_entity.id
_entity.type
_entity.pdbx_description
1 polymer ?
#
loop_
_entity_poly.entity_id
_entity_poly.type
_entity_poly.pdbx_seq_one_letter_code
_entity_poly.pdbx_strand_id
1 'polypeptide(L)'
;MGQRRKVYTAEFKARVALAAIKGAQTVAQLATQYQVHPTQIQRWKKQFLEGAEGVLADVASAHNNSPKKTETAADLMKQIAHLQRQVGFLKRR
;
A
#
# COMPACT_ATOMS: atom_id res chain seq x y z
N MET A 1 29.07 -13.89 -4.34
CA MET A 1 28.01 -14.35 -3.42
C MET A 1 26.95 -13.25 -3.29
N GLY A 2 25.78 -13.42 -3.91
CA GLY A 2 24.71 -12.41 -3.87
C GLY A 2 24.07 -12.34 -2.48
N GLN A 3 24.32 -11.26 -1.75
CA GLN A 3 23.75 -11.04 -0.42
C GLN A 3 22.23 -10.90 -0.54
N ARG A 4 21.45 -11.80 0.08
CA ARG A 4 19.98 -11.73 0.10
C ARG A 4 19.56 -10.36 0.64
N ARG A 5 18.82 -9.60 -0.18
CA ARG A 5 18.26 -8.31 0.24
C ARG A 5 17.28 -8.56 1.38
N LYS A 6 17.53 -7.96 2.55
CA LYS A 6 16.54 -7.89 3.63
C LYS A 6 15.30 -7.17 3.11
N VAL A 7 14.14 -7.81 3.23
CA VAL A 7 12.85 -7.25 2.88
C VAL A 7 12.24 -6.63 4.13
N TYR A 8 11.85 -5.36 4.05
CA TYR A 8 11.19 -4.64 5.13
C TYR A 8 9.72 -4.41 4.80
N THR A 9 8.85 -4.54 5.80
CA THR A 9 7.41 -4.27 5.67
C THR A 9 7.16 -2.78 5.41
N ALA A 10 6.02 -2.46 4.80
CA ALA A 10 5.63 -1.07 4.54
C ALA A 10 5.51 -0.26 5.84
N GLU A 11 4.93 -0.86 6.89
CA GLU A 11 4.81 -0.25 8.21
C GLU A 11 6.18 0.12 8.81
N PHE A 12 7.15 -0.79 8.74
CA PHE A 12 8.49 -0.56 9.25
C PHE A 12 9.18 0.59 8.52
N LYS A 13 9.09 0.62 7.19
CA LYS A 13 9.64 1.71 6.37
C LYS A 13 9.01 3.06 6.72
N ALA A 14 7.69 3.10 6.90
CA ALA A 14 6.95 4.30 7.28
C ALA A 14 7.38 4.80 8.67
N ARG A 15 7.50 3.90 9.66
CA ARG A 15 7.93 4.25 11.01
C ARG A 15 9.34 4.85 11.04
N VAL A 16 10.27 4.25 10.30
CA VAL A 16 11.66 4.74 10.20
C VAL A 16 11.73 6.06 9.42
N ALA A 17 10.99 6.19 8.32
CA ALA A 17 10.91 7.44 7.56
C ALA A 17 10.35 8.59 8.40
N LEU A 18 9.30 8.32 9.18
CA LEU A 18 8.66 9.31 10.06
C LEU A 18 9.60 9.75 11.18
N ALA A 19 10.36 8.83 11.77
CA ALA A 19 11.42 9.16 12.74
C ALA A 19 12.51 10.05 12.11
N ALA A 20 12.91 9.77 10.87
CA ALA A 20 13.88 10.56 10.11
C ALA A 20 13.35 11.94 9.66
N ILE A 21 12.02 12.13 9.58
CA ILE A 21 11.37 13.41 9.30
C ILE A 21 11.25 14.24 10.58
N LYS A 22 10.88 13.62 11.71
CA LYS A 22 10.76 14.29 13.01
C LYS A 22 12.05 14.91 13.51
N GLY A 23 13.22 14.44 13.05
CA GLY A 23 14.52 15.06 13.33
C GLY A 23 15.04 14.89 14.75
N ALA A 24 14.33 14.15 15.62
CA ALA A 24 14.75 13.89 17.01
C ALA A 24 16.02 13.02 17.11
N GLN A 25 16.36 12.28 16.06
CA GLN A 25 17.56 11.46 15.95
C GLN A 25 18.19 11.64 14.58
N THR A 26 19.52 11.58 14.50
CA THR A 26 20.22 11.65 13.21
C THR A 26 20.01 10.37 12.42
N VAL A 27 20.14 10.45 11.09
CA VAL A 27 20.01 9.28 10.20
C VAL A 27 21.05 8.21 10.55
N ALA A 28 22.21 8.61 11.06
CA ALA A 28 23.24 7.70 11.55
C ALA A 28 22.80 6.95 12.82
N GLN A 29 22.18 7.64 13.79
CA GLN A 29 21.62 6.99 14.99
C GLN A 29 20.46 6.05 14.65
N LEU A 30 19.57 6.46 13.74
CA LEU A 30 18.48 5.62 13.24
C LEU A 30 19.02 4.38 12.51
N ALA A 31 20.12 4.53 11.76
CA ALA A 31 20.77 3.42 11.08
C ALA A 31 21.27 2.36 12.07
N THR A 32 21.88 2.79 13.18
CA THR A 32 22.33 1.90 14.25
C THR A 32 21.14 1.28 15.00
N GLN A 33 20.15 2.08 15.40
CA GLN A 33 19.01 1.64 16.19
C GLN A 33 18.14 0.62 15.45
N TYR A 34 17.85 0.87 14.17
CA TYR A 34 17.00 0.01 13.35
C TYR A 34 17.80 -1.02 12.54
N GLN A 35 19.14 -1.01 12.64
CA GLN A 35 20.06 -1.84 11.84
C GLN A 35 19.81 -1.73 10.33
N VAL A 36 19.54 -0.51 9.87
CA VAL A 36 19.25 -0.18 8.46
C VAL A 36 20.35 0.71 7.92
N HIS A 37 20.77 0.50 6.67
CA HIS A 37 21.77 1.37 6.05
C HIS A 37 21.26 2.82 5.92
N PRO A 38 22.05 3.86 6.22
CA PRO A 38 21.63 5.27 6.12
C PRO A 38 20.98 5.64 4.78
N THR A 39 21.51 5.13 3.67
CA THR A 39 20.96 5.35 2.31
C THR A 39 19.54 4.80 2.15
N GLN A 40 19.19 3.69 2.81
CA GLN A 40 17.84 3.12 2.77
C GLN A 40 16.86 4.01 3.54
N ILE A 41 17.29 4.56 4.67
CA ILE A 41 16.49 5.50 5.47
C ILE A 41 16.20 6.77 4.67
N GLN A 42 17.20 7.33 3.98
CA GLN A 42 17.02 8.49 3.11
C GLN A 42 16.05 8.21 1.97
N ARG A 43 16.16 7.03 1.34
CA ARG A 43 15.24 6.59 0.30
C ARG A 43 13.81 6.49 0.81
N TRP A 44 13.60 5.88 1.98
CA TRP A 44 12.25 5.76 2.56
C TRP A 44 11.68 7.09 3.00
N LYS A 45 12.51 8.01 3.52
CA LYS A 45 12.11 9.39 3.79
C LYS A 45 11.57 10.09 2.55
N LYS A 46 12.31 10.01 1.43
CA LYS A 46 11.87 10.59 0.15
C LYS A 46 10.57 9.95 -0.35
N GLN A 47 10.51 8.62 -0.37
CA GLN A 47 9.31 7.87 -0.77
C GLN A 47 8.09 8.18 0.10
N PHE A 48 8.30 8.40 1.41
CA PHE A 48 7.22 8.74 2.33
C PHE A 48 6.67 10.14 2.05
N LEU A 49 7.54 11.13 1.79
CA LEU A 49 7.12 12.49 1.45
C LEU A 49 6.39 12.54 0.10
N GLU A 50 6.94 11.90 -0.93
CA GLU A 50 6.29 11.80 -2.26
C GLU A 50 4.96 11.06 -2.18
N GLY A 51 4.88 9.98 -1.40
CA GLY A 51 3.65 9.22 -1.19
C GLY A 51 2.61 9.95 -0.33
N ALA A 52 3.04 10.79 0.60
CA ALA A 52 2.14 11.52 1.49
C ALA A 52 1.24 12.50 0.73
N GLU A 53 1.78 13.18 -0.29
CA GLU A 53 1.00 14.06 -1.17
C GLU A 53 -0.11 13.30 -1.89
N GLY A 54 0.22 12.12 -2.45
CA GLY A 54 -0.75 11.26 -3.11
C GLY A 54 -1.84 10.74 -2.17
N VAL A 55 -1.47 10.29 -0.96
CA VAL A 55 -2.44 9.80 0.04
C VAL A 55 -3.34 10.92 0.54
N LEU A 56 -2.80 12.12 0.79
CA LEU A 56 -3.60 13.27 1.23
C LEU A 56 -4.53 13.77 0.12
N ALA A 57 -4.09 13.76 -1.14
CA ALA A 57 -4.93 14.07 -2.29
C ALA A 57 -6.03 13.01 -2.51
N ASP A 58 -5.72 11.72 -2.34
CA ASP A 58 -6.70 10.64 -2.44
C ASP A 58 -7.72 10.70 -1.29
N VAL A 59 -7.29 11.03 -0.06
CA VAL A 59 -8.19 11.26 1.09
C VAL A 59 -9.08 12.48 0.87
N ALA A 60 -8.54 13.59 0.35
CA ALA A 60 -9.32 14.79 0.01
C ALA A 60 -10.31 14.51 -1.14
N SER A 61 -9.91 13.71 -2.12
CA SER A 61 -10.76 13.30 -3.24
C SER A 61 -11.81 12.25 -2.83
N ALA A 62 -11.49 11.36 -1.90
CA ALA A 62 -12.42 10.39 -1.30
C ALA A 62 -13.45 11.06 -0.39
N HIS A 63 -13.12 12.22 0.20
CA HIS A 63 -14.08 13.04 0.93
C HIS A 63 -15.07 13.77 0.00
N ASN A 64 -14.64 14.13 -1.22
CA ASN A 64 -15.51 14.76 -2.23
C ASN A 64 -16.23 13.77 -3.15
N ASN A 65 -15.76 12.53 -3.28
CA ASN A 65 -16.42 11.46 -4.03
C ASN A 65 -16.73 10.27 -3.12
N SER A 66 -17.97 10.23 -2.66
CA SER A 66 -18.64 8.98 -2.25
C SER A 66 -18.60 7.94 -3.39
N PRO A 67 -18.86 6.67 -3.06
CA PRO A 67 -17.86 5.67 -2.74
C PRO A 67 -17.10 5.15 -3.97
N LYS A 68 -15.88 4.68 -3.72
CA LYS A 68 -15.23 3.63 -4.51
C LYS A 68 -16.29 2.57 -4.84
N LYS A 69 -16.48 2.23 -6.12
CA LYS A 69 -17.21 1.01 -6.53
C LYS A 69 -16.52 -0.18 -5.88
N THR A 70 -16.82 -0.48 -4.62
CA THR A 70 -16.79 -1.85 -4.14
C THR A 70 -17.90 -2.51 -4.92
N GLU A 71 -17.56 -3.47 -5.79
CA GLU A 71 -18.57 -4.32 -6.41
C GLU A 71 -19.46 -4.83 -5.28
N THR A 72 -20.70 -4.35 -5.24
CA THR A 72 -21.58 -4.67 -4.14
C THR A 72 -21.87 -6.16 -4.18
N ALA A 73 -22.18 -6.78 -3.03
CA ALA A 73 -22.62 -8.18 -3.03
C ALA A 73 -23.74 -8.43 -4.05
N ALA A 74 -24.58 -7.43 -4.33
CA ALA A 74 -25.62 -7.47 -5.35
C ALA A 74 -25.07 -7.57 -6.78
N ASP A 75 -23.96 -6.91 -7.11
CA ASP A 75 -23.36 -6.99 -8.44
C ASP A 75 -22.68 -8.35 -8.67
N LEU A 76 -22.01 -8.88 -7.65
CA LEU A 76 -21.47 -10.25 -7.67
C LEU A 76 -22.58 -11.31 -7.79
N MET A 77 -23.70 -11.14 -7.08
CA MET A 77 -24.86 -12.06 -7.19
C MET A 77 -25.49 -12.04 -8.58
N LYS A 78 -25.60 -10.88 -9.23
CA LYS A 78 -26.07 -10.79 -10.63
C LYS A 78 -25.13 -11.56 -11.56
N GLN A 79 -23.82 -11.44 -11.34
CA GLN A 79 -22.82 -12.12 -12.16
C GLN A 79 -22.85 -13.64 -11.95
N ILE A 80 -23.04 -14.11 -10.70
CA ILE A 80 -23.25 -15.54 -10.38
C ILE A 80 -24.53 -16.06 -11.07
N ALA A 81 -25.64 -15.34 -10.98
CA ALA A 81 -26.90 -15.76 -11.61
C ALA A 81 -26.80 -15.84 -13.15
N HIS A 82 -26.06 -14.90 -13.75
CA HIS A 82 -25.77 -14.92 -15.18
C HIS A 82 -24.95 -16.16 -15.57
N LEU A 83 -23.87 -16.44 -14.83
CA LEU A 83 -23.01 -17.59 -15.06
C LEU A 83 -23.76 -18.92 -14.86
N GLN A 84 -24.61 -19.03 -13.83
CA GLN A 84 -25.43 -20.23 -13.61
C GLN A 84 -26.36 -20.52 -14.79
N ARG A 85 -26.94 -19.48 -15.40
CA ARG A 85 -27.76 -19.63 -16.62
C ARG A 85 -26.93 -20.13 -17.79
N GLN A 86 -25.74 -19.56 -18.01
CA GLN A 86 -24.84 -19.99 -19.09
C GLN A 86 -24.39 -21.43 -18.92
N VAL A 87 -23.99 -21.83 -17.70
CA VAL A 87 -23.64 -23.23 -17.39
C VAL A 87 -24.84 -24.15 -17.59
N GLY A 88 -26.03 -23.73 -17.16
CA GLY A 88 -27.27 -24.48 -17.35
C GLY A 88 -27.64 -24.67 -18.82
N PHE A 89 -27.35 -23.69 -19.67
CA PHE A 89 -27.52 -23.78 -21.13
C PHE A 89 -26.52 -24.74 -21.77
N LEU A 90 -25.24 -24.64 -21.37
CA LEU A 90 -24.17 -25.50 -21.88
C LEU A 90 -24.36 -26.98 -21.48
N LYS A 91 -24.97 -27.25 -20.32
CA LYS A 91 -25.22 -28.61 -19.84
C LYS A 91 -26.44 -29.29 -20.48
N ARG A 92 -27.29 -28.53 -21.19
CA ARG A 92 -28.48 -29.05 -21.91
C ARG A 92 -28.22 -29.33 -23.39
N ARG A 93 -26.98 -29.16 -23.82
CA ARG A 93 -26.50 -29.46 -25.17
C ARG A 93 -25.57 -30.67 -25.09
#